data_AF-A0A6B0WNL7-F1
#
_entry.id   AF-A0A6B0WNL7-F1
#
_cell.length_a   1.000
_cell.length_b   1.000
_cell.length_c   1.000
_cell.angle_alpha   90.00
_cell.angle_beta   90.00
_cell.angle_gamma   90.00
#
_symmetry.space_group_name_H-M   'P 1'
#
loop_
_entity.id
_entity.type
_entity.pdbx_description
1 polymer ?
#
loop_
_entity_poly.entity_id
_entity_poly.type
_entity_poly.pdbx_seq_one_letter_code
_entity_poly.pdbx_strand_id
1 'polypeptide(L)'
;MKPRRLGWDWWSELKLGVLADYLQRFTTAVRGKSKGANYLDLFAGSFENERRYGTGTFAGSSQIALTTEPTFTNLAFFELPGPAARLRVDIRAARPQDHRWEVVDGDCNKEVTPALKGLDDVRWAPTFAFLDPRGLQVAWSTVQTLARWRRDKKTKVEQWILMPEPALARVLGLRGVRGRRSADRLDRLFGCRDWLPIHQGRRAGWLSAEEMRAEFVNLYRWQLEQELGYRTTHALQIVNTDNRPVYTLVFATDSLPGDRIMGHLYASAATRTIPSMQARAQAARRLRREDEAGVRRLPGMDELEIATTTSKRGSYEHEPPWEPAPIVDDALDLDMDEADLDPDEIDWDVSPYTS
;
A
#
# COMPACT_ATOMS: atom_id res chain seq x y z
N MET A 1 -23.52 -9.79 -19.53
CA MET A 1 -22.09 -10.17 -19.41
C MET A 1 -21.53 -9.50 -18.16
N LYS A 2 -20.98 -10.24 -17.19
CA LYS A 2 -20.22 -9.62 -16.11
C LYS A 2 -18.98 -8.96 -16.74
N PRO A 3 -18.63 -7.70 -16.40
CA PRO A 3 -17.41 -7.09 -16.92
C PRO A 3 -16.22 -7.98 -16.55
N ARG A 4 -15.40 -8.31 -17.55
CA ARG A 4 -14.16 -9.06 -17.35
C ARG A 4 -13.30 -8.24 -16.39
N ARG A 5 -12.93 -8.80 -15.23
CA ARG A 5 -12.00 -8.13 -14.32
C ARG A 5 -10.76 -7.75 -15.12
N LEU A 6 -10.49 -6.45 -15.21
CA LEU A 6 -9.24 -5.98 -15.77
C LEU A 6 -8.14 -6.44 -14.79
N GLY A 7 -7.07 -7.05 -15.30
CA GLY A 7 -5.94 -7.45 -14.45
C GLY A 7 -5.30 -6.26 -13.74
N TRP A 8 -4.21 -6.49 -13.02
CA TRP A 8 -3.52 -5.47 -12.25
C TRP A 8 -2.55 -4.65 -13.11
N ASP A 9 -2.50 -3.34 -12.87
CA ASP A 9 -1.60 -2.43 -13.58
C ASP A 9 -0.16 -2.52 -13.01
N TRP A 10 0.81 -1.95 -13.72
CA TRP A 10 2.25 -2.11 -13.46
C TRP A 10 2.69 -1.62 -12.07
N TRP A 11 1.99 -0.65 -11.47
CA TRP A 11 2.28 -0.19 -10.12
C TRP A 11 2.05 -1.26 -9.06
N SER A 12 1.15 -2.22 -9.31
CA SER A 12 0.91 -3.33 -8.37
C SER A 12 2.11 -4.28 -8.36
N GLU A 13 2.68 -4.56 -9.53
CA GLU A 13 3.91 -5.34 -9.66
C GLU A 13 5.12 -4.60 -9.07
N LEU A 14 5.24 -3.29 -9.28
CA LEU A 14 6.31 -2.48 -8.67
C LEU A 14 6.31 -2.65 -7.14
N LYS A 15 5.16 -2.44 -6.50
CA LYS A 15 4.99 -2.56 -5.06
C LYS A 15 5.37 -3.96 -4.57
N LEU A 16 4.89 -5.00 -5.23
CA LEU A 16 5.22 -6.38 -4.86
C LEU A 16 6.70 -6.72 -5.12
N GLY A 17 7.35 -6.08 -6.09
CA GLY A 17 8.81 -6.15 -6.27
C GLY A 17 9.57 -5.53 -5.10
N VAL A 18 9.16 -4.35 -4.63
CA VAL A 18 9.73 -3.72 -3.42
C VAL A 18 9.47 -4.57 -2.18
N LEU A 19 8.28 -5.19 -2.07
CA LEU A 19 7.97 -6.15 -1.00
C LEU A 19 8.96 -7.30 -1.01
N ALA A 20 9.14 -7.96 -2.16
CA ALA A 20 10.02 -9.12 -2.29
C ALA A 20 11.46 -8.79 -1.87
N ASP A 21 11.99 -7.66 -2.35
CA ASP A 21 13.33 -7.19 -1.98
C ASP A 21 13.43 -6.85 -0.49
N TYR A 22 12.39 -6.24 0.10
CA TYR A 22 12.37 -5.93 1.52
C TYR A 22 12.33 -7.21 2.36
N LEU A 23 11.41 -8.13 2.10
CA LEU A 23 11.25 -9.37 2.86
C LEU A 23 12.54 -10.21 2.83
N GLN A 24 13.18 -10.32 1.66
CA GLN A 24 14.46 -10.99 1.49
C GLN A 24 15.56 -10.41 2.39
N ARG A 25 15.65 -9.07 2.45
CA ARG A 25 16.65 -8.37 3.27
C ARG A 25 16.29 -8.39 4.74
N PHE A 26 15.00 -8.33 5.07
CA PHE A 26 14.48 -8.44 6.43
C PHE A 26 14.86 -9.79 7.05
N THR A 27 14.50 -10.90 6.39
CA THR A 27 14.79 -12.25 6.90
C THR A 27 16.30 -12.52 6.96
N THR A 28 17.07 -12.00 6.00
CA THR A 28 18.54 -12.03 6.04
C THR A 28 19.11 -11.26 7.24
N ALA A 29 18.57 -10.09 7.55
CA ALA A 29 19.05 -9.24 8.64
C ALA A 29 18.79 -9.84 10.03
N VAL A 30 17.71 -10.62 10.17
CA VAL A 30 17.35 -11.32 11.42
C VAL A 30 17.97 -12.72 11.54
N ARG A 31 18.42 -13.33 10.43
CA ARG A 31 19.08 -14.64 10.43
C ARG A 31 20.27 -14.64 11.40
N GLY A 32 20.33 -15.67 12.25
CA GLY A 32 21.37 -15.83 13.27
C GLY A 32 21.23 -14.91 14.50
N LYS A 33 20.31 -13.94 14.47
CA LYS A 33 20.01 -13.04 15.60
C LYS A 33 18.68 -13.35 16.27
N SER A 34 17.75 -13.93 15.52
CA SER A 34 16.44 -14.40 15.99
C SER A 34 16.23 -15.84 15.55
N LYS A 35 15.55 -16.64 16.37
CA LYS A 35 15.13 -18.00 16.02
C LYS A 35 13.88 -18.04 15.15
N GLY A 36 13.25 -16.89 14.90
CA GLY A 36 12.02 -16.80 14.11
C GLY A 36 11.79 -15.40 13.56
N ALA A 37 10.85 -15.32 12.63
CA ALA A 37 10.40 -14.11 11.97
C ALA A 37 8.93 -14.26 11.60
N ASN A 38 8.13 -13.23 11.88
CA ASN A 38 6.70 -13.24 11.60
C ASN A 38 6.38 -12.30 10.42
N TYR A 39 5.48 -12.74 9.54
CA TYR A 39 4.91 -11.92 8.47
C TYR A 39 3.39 -11.84 8.64
N LEU A 40 2.85 -10.63 8.59
CA LEU A 40 1.41 -10.37 8.64
C LEU A 40 1.01 -9.66 7.36
N ASP A 41 -0.01 -10.16 6.67
CA ASP A 41 -0.57 -9.53 5.48
C ASP A 41 -2.03 -9.19 5.72
N LEU A 42 -2.32 -7.92 5.94
CA LEU A 42 -3.64 -7.49 6.42
C LEU A 42 -4.68 -7.44 5.28
N PHE A 43 -4.23 -7.54 4.02
CA PHE A 43 -5.04 -7.51 2.80
C PHE A 43 -4.44 -8.47 1.76
N ALA A 44 -4.41 -9.76 2.08
CA ALA A 44 -3.58 -10.74 1.38
C ALA A 44 -3.99 -10.98 -0.09
N GLY A 45 -5.24 -10.69 -0.45
CA GLY A 45 -5.71 -10.78 -1.82
C GLY A 45 -5.58 -12.19 -2.40
N SER A 46 -5.02 -12.27 -3.61
CA SER A 46 -4.85 -13.53 -4.35
C SER A 46 -3.42 -14.05 -4.27
N PHE A 47 -3.27 -15.38 -4.30
CA PHE A 47 -1.95 -16.02 -4.34
C PHE A 47 -1.15 -15.64 -5.59
N GLU A 48 -1.82 -15.61 -6.75
CA GLU A 48 -1.30 -15.11 -8.03
C GLU A 48 -2.22 -14.04 -8.61
N ASN A 49 -1.63 -13.11 -9.35
CA ASN A 49 -2.28 -11.94 -9.92
C ASN A 49 -2.16 -11.94 -11.45
N GLU A 50 -3.24 -11.62 -12.16
CA GLU A 50 -3.23 -11.44 -13.62
C GLU A 50 -2.79 -10.03 -13.99
N ARG A 51 -2.04 -9.89 -15.08
CA ARG A 51 -1.61 -8.58 -15.60
C ARG A 51 -2.73 -7.91 -16.39
N ARG A 52 -2.92 -6.60 -16.20
CA ARG A 52 -3.86 -5.80 -17.01
C ARG A 52 -3.42 -5.70 -18.46
N TYR A 53 -2.12 -5.48 -18.64
CA TYR A 53 -1.47 -5.28 -19.92
C TYR A 53 -0.38 -6.34 -20.08
N GLY A 54 -0.36 -7.02 -21.22
CA GLY A 54 0.54 -8.14 -21.50
C GLY A 54 -0.05 -9.51 -21.14
N THR A 55 0.75 -10.55 -21.30
CA THR A 55 0.39 -11.94 -20.99
C THR A 55 1.03 -12.37 -19.66
N GLY A 56 0.40 -13.35 -19.00
CA GLY A 56 0.94 -14.01 -17.81
C GLY A 56 0.45 -13.46 -16.47
N THR A 57 0.96 -14.07 -15.41
CA THR A 57 0.67 -13.77 -14.01
C THR A 57 1.91 -13.25 -13.28
N PHE A 58 1.71 -12.73 -12.08
CA PHE A 58 2.78 -12.42 -11.14
C PHE A 58 2.37 -12.80 -9.72
N ALA A 59 3.38 -13.02 -8.87
CA ALA A 59 3.15 -13.46 -7.52
C ALA A 59 2.41 -12.42 -6.68
N GLY A 60 1.43 -12.86 -5.88
CA GLY A 60 0.83 -12.08 -4.82
C GLY A 60 1.74 -11.96 -3.60
N SER A 61 1.39 -11.08 -2.66
CA SER A 61 2.17 -10.84 -1.44
C SER A 61 2.31 -12.10 -0.58
N SER A 62 1.26 -12.92 -0.48
CA SER A 62 1.32 -14.21 0.23
C SER A 62 2.32 -15.19 -0.41
N GLN A 63 2.34 -15.27 -1.75
CA GLN A 63 3.30 -16.14 -2.45
C GLN A 63 4.73 -15.65 -2.24
N ILE A 64 4.95 -14.34 -2.36
CA ILE A 64 6.27 -13.70 -2.13
C ILE A 64 6.79 -14.02 -0.72
N ALA A 65 5.95 -13.84 0.31
CA ALA A 65 6.33 -14.14 1.69
C ALA A 65 6.64 -15.64 1.90
N LEU A 66 5.86 -16.54 1.30
CA LEU A 66 6.07 -17.98 1.37
C LEU A 66 7.33 -18.45 0.63
N THR A 67 7.76 -17.74 -0.43
CA THR A 67 8.98 -18.03 -1.20
C THR A 67 10.25 -17.38 -0.64
N THR A 68 10.14 -16.47 0.32
CA THR A 68 11.29 -15.69 0.81
C THR A 68 12.31 -16.59 1.53
N GLU A 69 13.60 -16.38 1.26
CA GLU A 69 14.71 -17.15 1.84
C GLU A 69 15.83 -16.25 2.36
N PRO A 70 16.15 -16.19 3.67
CA PRO A 70 15.69 -17.10 4.72
C PRO A 70 14.20 -17.03 4.99
N THR A 71 13.63 -18.15 5.41
CA THR A 71 12.20 -18.31 5.64
C THR A 71 11.66 -17.50 6.81
N PHE A 72 10.43 -17.00 6.67
CA PHE A 72 9.58 -16.66 7.82
C PHE A 72 9.19 -17.94 8.57
N THR A 73 9.01 -17.84 9.89
CA THR A 73 8.56 -18.97 10.72
C THR A 73 7.05 -18.98 10.92
N ASN A 74 6.41 -17.81 10.93
CA ASN A 74 4.96 -17.68 11.07
C ASN A 74 4.45 -16.66 10.05
N LEU A 75 3.40 -17.02 9.31
CA LEU A 75 2.75 -16.16 8.33
C LEU A 75 1.25 -16.12 8.59
N ALA A 76 0.67 -14.93 8.71
CA ALA A 76 -0.77 -14.76 8.84
C ALA A 76 -1.29 -13.89 7.69
N PHE A 77 -2.23 -14.42 6.92
CA PHE A 77 -2.83 -13.76 5.76
C PHE A 77 -4.30 -13.44 6.06
N PHE A 78 -4.64 -12.17 6.14
CA PHE A 78 -6.00 -11.71 6.43
C PHE A 78 -6.71 -11.37 5.14
N GLU A 79 -7.95 -11.83 5.02
CA GLU A 79 -8.79 -11.52 3.87
C GLU A 79 -10.27 -11.72 4.23
N LEU A 80 -11.17 -11.05 3.50
CA LEU A 80 -12.61 -11.19 3.70
C LEU A 80 -13.12 -12.61 3.39
N PRO A 81 -14.30 -12.98 3.91
CA PRO A 81 -14.93 -14.26 3.61
C PRO A 81 -15.13 -14.46 2.09
N GLY A 82 -14.77 -15.64 1.60
CA GLY A 82 -14.76 -15.96 0.17
C GLY A 82 -13.36 -15.89 -0.44
N PRO A 83 -12.76 -14.69 -0.65
CA PRO A 83 -11.38 -14.61 -1.11
C PRO A 83 -10.39 -15.29 -0.15
N ALA A 84 -10.61 -15.23 1.18
CA ALA A 84 -9.85 -16.01 2.16
C ALA A 84 -9.93 -17.53 1.91
N ALA A 85 -11.13 -18.05 1.62
CA ALA A 85 -11.32 -19.47 1.32
C ALA A 85 -10.59 -19.89 0.03
N ARG A 86 -10.61 -19.03 -1.00
CA ARG A 86 -9.86 -19.26 -2.25
C ARG A 86 -8.36 -19.24 -2.00
N LEU A 87 -7.86 -18.25 -1.27
CA LEU A 87 -6.45 -18.12 -0.92
C LEU A 87 -5.93 -19.36 -0.19
N ARG A 88 -6.70 -19.92 0.76
CA ARG A 88 -6.36 -21.18 1.43
C ARG A 88 -6.19 -22.35 0.47
N VAL A 89 -7.11 -22.48 -0.49
CA VAL A 89 -7.06 -23.55 -1.49
C VAL A 89 -5.82 -23.39 -2.37
N ASP A 90 -5.58 -22.19 -2.87
CA ASP A 90 -4.46 -21.89 -3.76
C ASP A 90 -3.11 -22.13 -3.05
N ILE A 91 -2.95 -21.67 -1.79
CA ILE A 91 -1.73 -21.93 -1.01
C ILE A 91 -1.56 -23.43 -0.73
N ARG A 92 -2.61 -24.16 -0.31
CA ARG A 92 -2.51 -25.61 -0.04
C ARG A 92 -2.13 -26.40 -1.28
N ALA A 93 -2.66 -26.03 -2.44
CA ALA A 93 -2.31 -26.67 -3.70
C ALA A 93 -0.85 -26.40 -4.09
N ALA A 94 -0.37 -25.16 -3.92
CA ALA A 94 0.99 -24.78 -4.25
C ALA A 94 2.04 -25.23 -3.24
N ARG A 95 1.67 -25.37 -1.96
CA ARG A 95 2.56 -25.59 -0.81
C ARG A 95 1.98 -26.60 0.21
N PRO A 96 1.71 -27.86 -0.19
CA PRO A 96 1.01 -28.83 0.65
C PRO A 96 1.76 -29.24 1.94
N GLN A 97 3.09 -29.08 1.96
CA GLN A 97 3.96 -29.45 3.09
C GLN A 97 4.38 -28.24 3.95
N ASP A 98 3.92 -27.04 3.59
CA ASP A 98 4.25 -25.83 4.33
C ASP A 98 3.20 -25.58 5.40
N HIS A 99 3.61 -25.64 6.67
CA HIS A 99 2.73 -25.48 7.83
C HIS A 99 2.95 -24.15 8.56
N ARG A 100 3.74 -23.23 7.97
CA ARG A 100 4.13 -21.98 8.62
C ARG A 100 3.06 -20.90 8.54
N TRP A 101 1.96 -21.16 7.83
CA TRP A 101 0.99 -20.14 7.45
C TRP A 101 -0.42 -20.44 7.94
N GLU A 102 -1.17 -19.37 8.18
CA GLU A 102 -2.60 -19.37 8.44
C GLU A 102 -3.28 -18.30 7.58
N VAL A 103 -4.52 -18.57 7.15
CA VAL A 103 -5.40 -17.55 6.57
C VAL A 103 -6.50 -17.22 7.57
N VAL A 104 -6.48 -15.98 8.04
CA VAL A 104 -7.47 -15.38 8.93
C VAL A 104 -8.62 -14.83 8.09
N ASP A 105 -9.84 -15.25 8.39
CA ASP A 105 -11.03 -14.96 7.59
C ASP A 105 -11.92 -13.97 8.31
N GLY A 106 -12.09 -12.79 7.71
CA GLY A 106 -12.82 -11.67 8.30
C GLY A 106 -12.19 -10.33 7.99
N ASP A 107 -12.81 -9.28 8.52
CA ASP A 107 -12.30 -7.91 8.44
C ASP A 107 -11.04 -7.78 9.30
N CYS A 108 -9.90 -7.45 8.68
CA CYS A 108 -8.62 -7.34 9.37
C CYS A 108 -8.67 -6.37 10.56
N ASN A 109 -9.51 -5.33 10.50
CA ASN A 109 -9.64 -4.36 11.59
C ASN A 109 -10.26 -4.96 12.85
N LYS A 110 -10.98 -6.07 12.72
CA LYS A 110 -11.56 -6.83 13.84
C LYS A 110 -10.67 -8.02 14.21
N GLU A 111 -10.17 -8.74 13.20
CA GLU A 111 -9.46 -10.00 13.39
C GLU A 111 -7.98 -9.84 13.80
N VAL A 112 -7.37 -8.66 13.61
CA VAL A 112 -5.96 -8.44 13.99
C VAL A 112 -5.71 -8.70 15.47
N THR A 113 -6.62 -8.30 16.35
CA THR A 113 -6.45 -8.45 17.80
C THR A 113 -6.43 -9.93 18.25
N PRO A 114 -7.45 -10.75 17.93
CA PRO A 114 -7.40 -12.18 18.27
C PRO A 114 -6.25 -12.91 17.57
N ALA A 115 -5.92 -12.59 16.31
CA ALA A 115 -4.81 -13.21 15.61
C ALA A 115 -3.45 -12.93 16.28
N LEU A 116 -3.19 -11.68 16.67
CA LEU A 116 -1.96 -11.34 17.41
C LEU A 116 -1.89 -12.00 18.78
N LYS A 117 -3.02 -12.14 19.47
CA LYS A 117 -3.10 -12.90 20.72
C LYS A 117 -2.70 -14.38 20.52
N GLY A 118 -3.12 -14.98 19.41
CA GLY A 118 -2.69 -16.34 19.02
C GLY A 118 -1.19 -16.47 18.76
N LEU A 119 -0.51 -15.36 18.46
CA LEU A 119 0.94 -15.31 18.22
C LEU A 119 1.75 -14.89 19.45
N ASP A 120 1.14 -14.76 20.64
CA ASP A 120 1.83 -14.25 21.84
C ASP A 120 3.08 -15.05 22.23
N ASP A 121 3.07 -16.37 22.03
CA ASP A 121 4.23 -17.26 22.29
C ASP A 121 5.43 -16.97 21.37
N VAL A 122 5.18 -16.37 20.20
CA VAL A 122 6.18 -15.97 19.21
C VAL A 122 6.34 -14.46 19.09
N ARG A 123 5.74 -13.69 20.02
CA ARG A 123 5.83 -12.22 20.09
C ARG A 123 7.26 -11.70 20.24
N TRP A 124 8.20 -12.53 20.70
CA TRP A 124 9.61 -12.16 20.75
C TRP A 124 10.22 -12.00 19.34
N ALA A 125 9.71 -12.71 18.32
CA ALA A 125 10.27 -12.71 16.97
C ALA A 125 10.04 -11.36 16.26
N PRO A 126 11.05 -10.84 15.53
CA PRO A 126 10.87 -9.71 14.61
C PRO A 126 9.67 -9.93 13.70
N THR A 127 8.84 -8.91 13.52
CA THR A 127 7.57 -9.00 12.80
C THR A 127 7.46 -7.86 11.80
N PHE A 128 7.07 -8.20 10.57
CA PHE A 128 6.72 -7.25 9.52
C PHE A 128 5.25 -7.40 9.17
N ALA A 129 4.53 -6.27 9.04
CA ALA A 129 3.14 -6.22 8.63
C ALA A 129 2.98 -5.41 7.34
N PHE A 130 2.32 -5.99 6.36
CA PHE A 130 1.93 -5.35 5.11
C PHE A 130 0.44 -4.97 5.15
N LEU A 131 0.14 -3.69 4.94
CA LEU A 131 -1.22 -3.15 4.95
C LEU A 131 -1.51 -2.52 3.60
N ASP A 132 -2.22 -3.27 2.75
CA ASP A 132 -2.49 -2.91 1.36
C ASP A 132 -3.99 -2.78 1.06
N PRO A 133 -4.69 -1.80 1.68
CA PRO A 133 -6.13 -1.68 1.53
C PRO A 133 -6.53 -1.28 0.11
N ARG A 134 -7.77 -1.64 -0.25
CA ARG A 134 -8.45 -1.04 -1.40
C ARG A 134 -9.26 0.17 -0.93
N GLY A 135 -8.65 1.36 -0.97
CA GLY A 135 -9.29 2.58 -0.46
C GLY A 135 -9.06 2.79 1.03
N LEU A 136 -9.97 3.48 1.73
CA LEU A 136 -9.78 3.91 3.12
C LEU A 136 -10.21 2.84 4.15
N GLN A 137 -9.83 1.58 3.90
CA GLN A 137 -10.31 0.42 4.66
C GLN A 137 -9.52 0.18 5.96
N VAL A 138 -8.24 0.55 6.01
CA VAL A 138 -7.43 0.44 7.24
C VAL A 138 -7.93 1.44 8.27
N ALA A 139 -8.25 0.96 9.47
CA ALA A 139 -8.51 1.80 10.63
C ALA A 139 -7.22 2.10 11.40
N TRP A 140 -7.11 3.31 11.96
CA TRP A 140 -6.01 3.68 12.84
C TRP A 140 -5.84 2.71 14.00
N SER A 141 -6.95 2.24 14.59
CA SER A 141 -6.94 1.25 15.68
C SER A 141 -6.18 -0.05 15.32
N THR A 142 -6.18 -0.45 14.05
CA THR A 142 -5.41 -1.61 13.54
C THR A 142 -3.92 -1.33 13.60
N VAL A 143 -3.51 -0.15 13.11
CA VAL A 143 -2.11 0.31 13.14
C VAL A 143 -1.61 0.49 14.57
N GLN A 144 -2.44 1.04 15.46
CA GLN A 144 -2.15 1.14 16.89
C GLN A 144 -1.99 -0.25 17.52
N THR A 145 -2.84 -1.21 17.16
CA THR A 145 -2.80 -2.58 17.69
C THR A 145 -1.49 -3.27 17.30
N LEU A 146 -1.08 -3.18 16.03
CA LEU A 146 0.19 -3.71 15.54
C LEU A 146 1.39 -3.07 16.26
N ALA A 147 1.40 -1.74 16.39
CA ALA A 147 2.46 -1.02 17.09
C ALA A 147 2.57 -1.41 18.57
N ARG A 148 1.44 -1.54 19.25
CA ARG A 148 1.38 -1.87 20.69
C ARG A 148 1.71 -3.32 20.98
N TRP A 149 1.43 -4.25 20.07
CA TRP A 149 1.61 -5.68 20.33
C TRP A 149 3.04 -6.06 20.66
N ARG A 150 4.07 -5.39 20.11
CA ARG A 150 5.49 -5.65 20.44
C ARG A 150 6.20 -4.49 21.12
N ARG A 151 5.46 -3.57 21.76
CA ARG A 151 6.02 -2.33 22.35
C ARG A 151 7.09 -2.54 23.42
N ASP A 152 7.08 -3.69 24.08
CA ASP A 152 8.04 -4.08 25.13
C ASP A 152 9.25 -4.84 24.57
N LYS A 153 9.29 -5.08 23.25
CA LYS A 153 10.39 -5.77 22.57
C LYS A 153 11.35 -4.75 21.94
N LYS A 154 12.50 -5.25 21.48
CA LYS A 154 13.56 -4.43 20.87
C LYS A 154 13.07 -3.54 19.71
N THR A 155 12.11 -4.04 18.94
CA THR A 155 11.45 -3.29 17.86
C THR A 155 9.96 -3.57 17.94
N LYS A 156 9.12 -2.59 17.59
CA LYS A 156 7.70 -2.83 17.29
C LYS A 156 7.56 -3.70 16.03
N VAL A 157 6.31 -3.99 15.66
CA VAL A 157 6.01 -4.51 14.32
C VAL A 157 6.42 -3.43 13.31
N GLU A 158 7.23 -3.77 12.32
CA GLU A 158 7.48 -2.88 11.19
C GLU A 158 6.24 -2.85 10.32
N GLN A 159 5.72 -1.68 9.99
CA GLN A 159 4.47 -1.54 9.25
C GLN A 159 4.74 -0.90 7.89
N TRP A 160 4.26 -1.54 6.82
CA TRP A 160 4.32 -1.00 5.47
C TRP A 160 2.91 -0.83 4.92
N ILE A 161 2.49 0.42 4.80
CA ILE A 161 1.09 0.85 4.69
C ILE A 161 0.91 1.59 3.37
N LEU A 162 -0.04 1.13 2.56
CA LEU A 162 -0.47 1.83 1.36
C LEU A 162 -1.52 2.88 1.73
N MET A 163 -1.22 4.15 1.45
CA MET A 163 -2.15 5.27 1.55
C MET A 163 -2.72 5.61 0.16
N PRO A 164 -4.00 5.33 -0.11
CA PRO A 164 -4.60 5.57 -1.43
C PRO A 164 -5.00 7.04 -1.59
N GLU A 165 -4.03 7.85 -1.99
CA GLU A 165 -4.17 9.29 -2.26
C GLU A 165 -5.39 9.68 -3.13
N PRO A 166 -5.71 8.98 -4.24
CA PRO A 166 -6.90 9.28 -5.02
C PRO A 166 -8.21 9.01 -4.29
N ALA A 167 -8.23 8.12 -3.29
CA ALA A 167 -9.38 7.92 -2.44
C ALA A 167 -9.53 9.09 -1.47
N LEU A 168 -8.43 9.54 -0.84
CA LEU A 168 -8.41 10.73 0.02
C LEU A 168 -8.91 11.98 -0.73
N ALA A 169 -8.38 12.24 -1.92
CA ALA A 169 -8.78 13.38 -2.73
C ALA A 169 -10.24 13.32 -3.22
N ARG A 170 -10.82 12.12 -3.37
CA ARG A 170 -12.23 11.94 -3.79
C ARG A 170 -13.21 12.00 -2.63
N VAL A 171 -12.86 11.43 -1.47
CA VAL A 171 -13.64 11.54 -0.22
C VAL A 171 -13.79 13.01 0.19
N LEU A 172 -12.78 13.82 -0.12
CA LEU A 172 -12.76 15.26 0.16
C LEU A 172 -13.16 16.13 -1.03
N GLY A 173 -13.28 15.54 -2.22
CA GLY A 173 -13.65 16.17 -3.48
C GLY A 173 -12.81 17.39 -3.90
N LEU A 174 -13.01 17.82 -5.14
CA LEU A 174 -12.74 19.20 -5.55
C LEU A 174 -13.84 20.17 -5.03
N ARG A 175 -14.76 19.69 -4.17
CA ARG A 175 -15.91 20.39 -3.58
C ARG A 175 -16.39 19.82 -2.21
N GLY A 176 -15.49 19.43 -1.29
CA GLY A 176 -15.84 19.19 0.11
C GLY A 176 -16.09 17.73 0.52
N VAL A 177 -16.10 17.48 1.84
CA VAL A 177 -16.45 16.19 2.45
C VAL A 177 -17.89 15.89 2.07
N ARG A 178 -18.08 14.86 1.27
CA ARG A 178 -19.41 14.43 0.81
C ARG A 178 -20.09 13.66 1.93
N GLY A 179 -20.81 14.37 2.79
CA GLY A 179 -21.63 13.83 3.87
C GLY A 179 -20.86 13.17 5.04
N ARG A 180 -21.62 12.73 6.05
CA ARG A 180 -21.09 12.21 7.32
C ARG A 180 -20.24 10.94 7.16
N ARG A 181 -20.57 10.01 6.25
CA ARG A 181 -19.76 8.78 6.07
C ARG A 181 -18.33 9.06 5.58
N SER A 182 -18.14 10.13 4.80
CA SER A 182 -16.80 10.52 4.34
C SER A 182 -15.94 11.04 5.48
N ALA A 183 -16.52 11.85 6.38
CA ALA A 183 -15.86 12.27 7.63
C ALA A 183 -15.57 11.06 8.53
N ASP A 184 -16.54 10.18 8.77
CA ASP A 184 -16.39 9.00 9.62
C ASP A 184 -15.26 8.07 9.11
N ARG A 185 -15.03 8.01 7.80
CA ARG A 185 -13.90 7.26 7.20
C ARG A 185 -12.55 7.91 7.48
N LEU A 186 -12.46 9.23 7.47
CA LEU A 186 -11.24 9.95 7.82
C LEU A 186 -10.98 9.86 9.33
N ASP A 187 -12.02 10.01 10.15
CA ASP A 187 -11.97 9.75 11.60
C ASP A 187 -11.50 8.32 11.86
N ARG A 188 -11.94 7.32 11.08
CA ARG A 188 -11.47 5.94 11.18
C ARG A 188 -10.01 5.77 10.73
N LEU A 189 -9.61 6.41 9.63
CA LEU A 189 -8.27 6.29 9.05
C LEU A 189 -7.21 6.89 9.96
N PHE A 190 -7.46 8.10 10.48
CA PHE A 190 -6.53 8.85 11.34
C PHE A 190 -6.77 8.60 12.84
N GLY A 191 -7.93 8.05 13.22
CA GLY A 191 -8.33 7.85 14.61
C GLY A 191 -8.65 9.15 15.36
N CYS A 192 -8.63 10.28 14.68
CA CYS A 192 -8.82 11.63 15.21
C CYS A 192 -9.38 12.55 14.11
N ARG A 193 -9.58 13.83 14.45
CA ARG A 193 -10.08 14.87 13.55
C ARG A 193 -9.01 15.85 13.07
N ASP A 194 -7.74 15.54 13.26
CA ASP A 194 -6.61 16.39 12.86
C ASP A 194 -6.49 16.54 11.33
N TRP A 195 -7.31 15.81 10.58
CA TRP A 195 -7.49 15.97 9.13
C TRP A 195 -8.35 17.20 8.76
N LEU A 196 -9.12 17.77 9.70
CA LEU A 196 -10.02 18.91 9.46
C LEU A 196 -9.29 20.17 8.94
N PRO A 197 -8.16 20.61 9.53
CA PRO A 197 -7.44 21.79 9.04
C PRO A 197 -6.97 21.62 7.59
N ILE A 198 -6.58 20.40 7.21
CA ILE A 198 -6.16 20.07 5.84
C ILE A 198 -7.37 20.22 4.88
N HIS A 199 -8.54 19.70 5.27
CA HIS A 199 -9.78 19.82 4.50
C HIS A 199 -10.24 21.28 4.37
N GLN A 200 -10.27 22.02 5.48
CA GLN A 200 -10.65 23.43 5.53
C GLN A 200 -9.69 24.29 4.69
N GLY A 201 -8.38 24.08 4.84
CA GLY A 201 -7.35 24.76 4.04
C GLY A 201 -7.51 24.48 2.54
N ARG A 202 -7.90 23.26 2.15
CA ARG A 202 -8.23 22.96 0.75
C ARG A 202 -9.47 23.72 0.27
N ARG A 203 -10.54 23.78 1.06
CA ARG A 203 -11.79 24.49 0.70
C ARG A 203 -11.60 25.99 0.61
N ALA A 204 -10.82 26.56 1.52
CA ALA A 204 -10.47 27.97 1.53
C ALA A 204 -9.51 28.37 0.38
N GLY A 205 -8.97 27.39 -0.36
CA GLY A 205 -8.03 27.63 -1.45
C GLY A 205 -6.60 27.90 -1.00
N TRP A 206 -6.28 27.69 0.28
CA TRP A 206 -4.93 27.84 0.84
C TRP A 206 -4.01 26.67 0.46
N LEU A 207 -4.59 25.48 0.27
CA LEU A 207 -3.87 24.30 -0.19
C LEU A 207 -4.29 23.92 -1.61
N SER A 208 -3.32 23.67 -2.47
CA SER A 208 -3.51 22.95 -3.73
C SER A 208 -3.91 21.49 -3.47
N ALA A 209 -4.32 20.78 -4.52
CA ALA A 209 -4.64 19.36 -4.40
C ALA A 209 -3.41 18.51 -4.03
N GLU A 210 -2.22 18.95 -4.45
CA GLU A 210 -0.96 18.27 -4.16
C GLU A 210 -0.51 18.47 -2.71
N GLU A 211 -0.52 19.73 -2.24
CA GLU A 211 -0.20 20.06 -0.85
C GLU A 211 -1.15 19.36 0.11
N MET A 212 -2.45 19.34 -0.18
CA MET A 212 -3.43 18.59 0.62
C MET A 212 -3.06 17.09 0.75
N ARG A 213 -2.62 16.44 -0.33
CA ARG A 213 -2.24 15.01 -0.28
C ARG A 213 -0.96 14.81 0.53
N ALA A 214 0.01 15.70 0.36
CA ALA A 214 1.24 15.70 1.14
C ALA A 214 0.94 15.87 2.64
N GLU A 215 0.04 16.78 3.01
CA GLU A 215 -0.38 16.99 4.41
C GLU A 215 -1.10 15.77 5.00
N PHE A 216 -1.92 15.03 4.24
CA PHE A 216 -2.51 13.79 4.76
C PHE A 216 -1.49 12.69 5.02
N VAL A 217 -0.54 12.52 4.09
CA VAL A 217 0.57 11.59 4.29
C VAL A 217 1.42 12.03 5.49
N ASN A 218 1.70 13.33 5.60
CA ASN A 218 2.46 13.90 6.71
C ASN A 218 1.75 13.68 8.05
N LEU A 219 0.46 13.99 8.16
CA LEU A 219 -0.33 13.73 9.37
C LEU A 219 -0.22 12.27 9.80
N TYR A 220 -0.40 11.33 8.87
CA TYR A 220 -0.31 9.91 9.17
C TYR A 220 1.08 9.51 9.70
N ARG A 221 2.14 10.03 9.07
CA ARG A 221 3.53 9.81 9.50
C ARG A 221 3.85 10.47 10.84
N TRP A 222 3.34 11.68 11.06
CA TRP A 222 3.47 12.41 12.32
C TRP A 222 2.85 11.60 13.46
N GLN A 223 1.64 11.05 13.29
CA GLN A 223 1.03 10.20 14.30
C GLN A 223 1.83 8.90 14.55
N LEU A 224 2.39 8.29 13.50
CA LEU A 224 3.26 7.12 13.65
C LEU A 224 4.50 7.43 14.51
N GLU A 225 5.15 8.58 14.29
CA GLU A 225 6.35 8.95 15.05
C GLU A 225 6.03 9.51 16.44
N GLN A 226 5.07 10.43 16.54
CA GLN A 226 4.79 11.17 17.78
C GLN A 226 3.81 10.44 18.71
N GLU A 227 2.75 9.83 18.19
CA GLU A 227 1.78 9.11 19.04
C GLU A 227 2.19 7.66 19.29
N LEU A 228 2.68 6.98 18.26
CA LEU A 228 3.06 5.56 18.34
C LEU A 228 4.55 5.33 18.61
N GLY A 229 5.35 6.40 18.60
CA GLY A 229 6.76 6.36 19.00
C GLY A 229 7.63 5.55 18.03
N TYR A 230 7.27 5.48 16.75
CA TYR A 230 8.16 4.92 15.74
C TYR A 230 9.40 5.83 15.57
N ARG A 231 10.59 5.24 15.46
CA ARG A 231 11.82 6.03 15.31
C ARG A 231 11.86 6.78 13.97
N THR A 232 11.46 6.09 12.90
CA THR A 232 11.59 6.61 11.54
C THR A 232 10.39 6.18 10.71
N THR A 233 9.86 7.11 9.93
CA THR A 233 8.93 6.83 8.84
C THR A 233 9.49 7.25 7.49
N HIS A 234 9.23 6.46 6.45
CA HIS A 234 9.53 6.78 5.05
C HIS A 234 8.22 6.86 4.25
N ALA A 235 8.16 7.75 3.26
CA ALA A 235 7.07 7.79 2.29
C ALA A 235 7.61 7.78 0.87
N LEU A 236 7.01 6.97 -0.01
CA LEU A 236 7.29 6.97 -1.45
C LEU A 236 5.98 7.08 -2.22
N GLN A 237 5.79 8.20 -2.93
CA GLN A 237 4.66 8.39 -3.80
C GLN A 237 4.85 7.60 -5.10
N ILE A 238 3.82 6.82 -5.47
CA ILE A 238 3.75 6.12 -6.74
C ILE A 238 2.80 6.87 -7.66
N VAL A 239 3.28 7.15 -8.88
CA VAL A 239 2.55 7.87 -9.92
C VAL A 239 2.29 6.96 -11.12
N ASN A 240 1.21 7.20 -11.85
CA ASN A 240 0.89 6.47 -13.08
C ASN A 240 1.74 6.97 -14.27
N THR A 241 1.47 6.47 -15.48
CA THR A 241 2.18 6.89 -16.71
C THR A 241 1.95 8.35 -17.10
N ASP A 242 0.91 8.98 -16.57
CA ASP A 242 0.54 10.38 -16.81
C ASP A 242 1.01 11.28 -15.65
N ASN A 243 1.91 10.77 -14.82
CA ASN A 243 2.47 11.43 -13.63
C ASN A 243 1.42 11.85 -12.59
N ARG A 244 0.28 11.16 -12.55
CA ARG A 244 -0.77 11.36 -11.53
C ARG A 244 -0.56 10.41 -10.35
N PRO A 245 -0.67 10.87 -9.10
CA PRO A 245 -0.54 10.02 -7.92
C PRO A 245 -1.55 8.87 -7.93
N VAL A 246 -1.08 7.67 -7.58
CA VAL A 246 -1.88 6.45 -7.42
C VAL A 246 -2.02 6.11 -5.94
N TYR A 247 -0.91 6.15 -5.20
CA TYR A 247 -0.87 5.97 -3.74
C TYR A 247 0.51 6.37 -3.22
N THR A 248 0.63 6.55 -1.91
CA THR A 248 1.91 6.66 -1.21
C THR A 248 2.13 5.44 -0.32
N LEU A 249 3.34 4.87 -0.38
CA LEU A 249 3.76 3.79 0.51
C LEU A 249 4.46 4.36 1.73
N VAL A 250 3.84 4.24 2.90
CA VAL A 250 4.37 4.67 4.18
C VAL A 250 4.99 3.48 4.91
N PHE A 251 6.26 3.58 5.28
CA PHE A 251 6.95 2.55 6.07
C PHE A 251 7.31 3.12 7.44
N ALA A 252 7.00 2.39 8.52
CA ALA A 252 7.30 2.78 9.89
C ALA A 252 8.15 1.72 10.60
N THR A 253 9.26 2.14 11.21
CA THR A 253 10.19 1.22 11.87
C THR A 253 10.92 1.83 13.06
N ASP A 254 11.29 0.95 14.01
CA ASP A 254 12.26 1.22 15.09
C ASP A 254 13.64 0.59 14.81
N SER A 255 13.75 -0.16 13.70
CA SER A 255 14.89 -1.00 13.35
C SER A 255 15.88 -0.20 12.50
N LEU A 256 17.11 -0.01 12.99
CA LEU A 256 18.17 0.61 12.18
C LEU A 256 18.48 -0.17 10.89
N PRO A 257 18.49 -1.52 10.88
CA PRO A 257 18.55 -2.27 9.63
C PRO A 257 17.35 -2.02 8.71
N GLY A 258 16.13 -1.99 9.25
CA GLY A 258 14.90 -1.79 8.48
C GLY A 258 14.86 -0.42 7.79
N ASP A 259 15.20 0.64 8.53
CA ASP A 259 15.37 2.01 8.03
C ASP A 259 16.35 2.06 6.84
N ARG A 260 17.57 1.53 7.02
CA ARG A 260 18.57 1.49 5.93
C ARG A 260 18.12 0.69 4.73
N ILE A 261 17.45 -0.45 4.94
CA ILE A 261 16.93 -1.29 3.86
C ILE A 261 15.86 -0.52 3.09
N MET A 262 14.84 0.02 3.76
CA MET A 262 13.74 0.68 3.07
C MET A 262 14.18 1.97 2.39
N GLY A 263 15.02 2.78 3.05
CA GLY A 263 15.60 3.97 2.43
C GLY A 263 16.36 3.66 1.14
N HIS A 264 17.13 2.57 1.12
CA HIS A 264 17.80 2.10 -0.10
C HIS A 264 16.82 1.65 -1.18
N LEU A 265 15.78 0.89 -0.81
CA LEU A 265 14.79 0.39 -1.76
C LEU A 265 13.96 1.52 -2.36
N TYR A 266 13.54 2.50 -1.56
CA TYR A 266 12.82 3.67 -2.03
C TYR A 266 13.69 4.53 -2.95
N ALA A 267 14.97 4.73 -2.61
CA ALA A 267 15.92 5.40 -3.49
C ALA A 267 16.09 4.67 -4.83
N SER A 268 16.22 3.35 -4.81
CA SER A 268 16.30 2.55 -6.03
C SER A 268 15.02 2.60 -6.86
N ALA A 269 13.86 2.51 -6.21
CA ALA A 269 12.56 2.55 -6.85
C ALA A 269 12.32 3.89 -7.55
N ALA A 270 12.56 5.01 -6.86
CA ALA A 270 12.41 6.36 -7.41
C ALA A 270 13.36 6.65 -8.58
N THR A 271 14.62 6.21 -8.47
CA THR A 271 15.67 6.56 -9.45
C THR A 271 15.72 5.64 -10.66
N ARG A 272 15.32 4.36 -10.52
CA ARG A 272 15.48 3.33 -11.57
C ARG A 272 14.18 2.62 -11.91
N THR A 273 13.53 2.02 -10.92
CA THR A 273 12.45 1.04 -11.17
C THR A 273 11.18 1.72 -11.68
N ILE A 274 10.73 2.81 -11.05
CA ILE A 274 9.55 3.57 -11.47
C ILE A 274 9.72 4.11 -12.91
N PRO A 275 10.80 4.86 -13.23
CA PRO A 275 11.08 5.28 -14.60
C PRO A 275 11.03 4.15 -15.64
N SER A 276 11.67 3.01 -15.33
CA SER A 276 11.74 1.86 -16.24
C SER A 276 10.37 1.21 -16.47
N MET A 277 9.59 1.02 -15.40
CA MET A 277 8.27 0.41 -15.50
C MET A 277 7.24 1.34 -16.16
N GLN A 278 7.32 2.66 -15.93
CA GLN A 278 6.52 3.64 -16.64
C GLN A 278 6.79 3.60 -18.15
N ALA A 279 8.06 3.57 -18.58
CA ALA A 279 8.42 3.49 -19.99
C ALA A 279 7.87 2.20 -20.64
N ARG A 280 8.01 1.05 -19.96
CA ARG A 280 7.43 -0.23 -20.42
C ARG A 280 5.90 -0.17 -20.53
N ALA A 281 5.23 0.41 -19.55
CA ALA A 281 3.77 0.54 -19.55
C ALA A 281 3.27 1.49 -20.66
N GLN A 282 3.97 2.59 -20.90
CA GLN A 282 3.68 3.51 -22.00
C GLN A 282 3.86 2.82 -23.36
N ALA A 283 4.95 2.06 -23.54
CA ALA A 283 5.18 1.27 -24.75
C ALA A 283 4.07 0.22 -24.96
N ALA A 284 3.70 -0.55 -23.94
CA ALA A 284 2.63 -1.54 -24.01
C ALA A 284 1.26 -0.92 -24.34
N ARG A 285 0.93 0.24 -23.75
CA ARG A 285 -0.31 0.98 -24.07
C ARG A 285 -0.32 1.49 -25.50
N ARG A 286 0.83 1.97 -26.00
CA ARG A 286 0.98 2.44 -27.38
C ARG A 286 0.81 1.30 -28.37
N LEU A 287 1.49 0.18 -28.14
CA LEU A 287 1.37 -1.04 -28.95
C LEU A 287 -0.08 -1.49 -29.07
N ARG A 288 -0.80 -1.56 -27.94
CA ARG A 288 -2.21 -1.93 -27.96
C ARG A 288 -3.07 -0.98 -28.79
N ARG A 289 -2.85 0.34 -28.69
CA ARG A 289 -3.58 1.33 -29.51
C ARG A 289 -3.26 1.19 -31.00
N GLU A 290 -2.01 0.87 -31.33
CA GLU A 290 -1.54 0.64 -32.70
C GLU A 290 -2.13 -0.65 -33.28
N ASP A 291 -2.18 -1.74 -32.50
CA ASP A 291 -2.86 -2.99 -32.85
C ASP A 291 -4.36 -2.77 -33.07
N GLU A 292 -5.01 -2.03 -32.17
CA GLU A 292 -6.43 -1.64 -32.29
C GLU A 292 -6.66 -0.74 -33.53
N ALA A 293 -5.66 0.04 -33.94
CA ALA A 293 -5.67 0.85 -35.16
C ALA A 293 -5.18 0.11 -36.43
N GLY A 294 -4.82 -1.17 -36.32
CA GLY A 294 -4.39 -2.00 -37.45
C GLY A 294 -2.99 -1.73 -38.00
N VAL A 295 -2.13 -1.07 -37.23
CA VAL A 295 -0.73 -0.76 -37.62
C VAL A 295 0.14 -2.00 -37.45
N ARG A 296 0.83 -2.45 -38.51
CA ARG A 296 1.79 -3.58 -38.43
C ARG A 296 3.22 -3.09 -38.22
N ARG A 297 3.93 -3.67 -37.24
CA ARG A 297 5.35 -3.40 -36.96
C ARG A 297 6.28 -4.56 -37.32
N LEU A 298 7.56 -4.23 -37.47
CA LEU A 298 8.64 -5.20 -37.62
C LEU A 298 8.97 -5.86 -36.27
N PRO A 299 9.18 -7.19 -36.22
CA PRO A 299 9.55 -7.89 -34.98
C PRO A 299 10.84 -7.34 -34.36
N GLY A 300 10.86 -7.15 -33.05
CA GLY A 300 12.07 -6.77 -32.28
C GLY A 300 12.37 -5.27 -32.19
N MET A 301 11.58 -4.40 -32.84
CA MET A 301 11.73 -2.94 -32.67
C MET A 301 11.37 -2.45 -31.25
N ASP A 302 10.54 -3.21 -30.53
CA ASP A 302 9.99 -2.80 -29.24
C ASP A 302 11.04 -2.81 -28.12
N GLU A 303 11.95 -3.79 -28.14
CA GLU A 303 13.06 -3.87 -27.17
C GLU A 303 14.06 -2.72 -27.32
N LEU A 304 14.26 -2.25 -28.56
CA LEU A 304 15.14 -1.13 -28.89
C LEU A 304 14.53 0.23 -28.50
N GLU A 305 13.21 0.40 -28.64
CA GLU A 305 12.51 1.63 -28.21
C GLU A 305 12.42 1.74 -26.67
N ILE A 306 12.18 0.62 -25.96
CA ILE A 306 12.18 0.60 -24.49
C ILE A 306 13.56 0.96 -23.93
N ALA A 307 14.64 0.50 -24.58
CA ALA A 307 16.02 0.81 -24.19
C ALA A 307 16.43 2.27 -24.41
N THR A 308 15.76 3.00 -25.31
CA THR A 308 16.12 4.38 -25.70
C THR A 308 15.29 5.46 -24.98
N THR A 309 14.22 5.07 -24.27
CA THR A 309 13.36 6.02 -23.55
C THR A 309 13.99 6.44 -22.22
N THR A 310 14.82 7.47 -22.27
CA THR A 310 15.43 8.09 -21.08
C THR A 310 14.39 8.93 -20.33
N SER A 311 13.66 8.31 -19.40
CA SER A 311 12.85 9.05 -18.42
C SER A 311 13.74 9.94 -17.55
N LYS A 312 13.24 11.11 -17.11
CA LYS A 312 13.89 11.88 -16.02
C LYS A 312 14.14 10.92 -14.85
N ARG A 313 15.36 10.91 -14.31
CA ARG A 313 15.65 10.17 -13.09
C ARG A 313 14.89 10.85 -11.95
N GLY A 314 14.03 10.09 -11.27
CA GLY A 314 13.45 10.54 -10.01
C GLY A 314 14.53 10.65 -8.93
N SER A 315 14.23 11.37 -7.85
CA SER A 315 15.04 11.42 -6.64
C SER A 315 14.20 10.96 -5.45
N TYR A 316 14.86 10.42 -4.45
CA TYR A 316 14.26 10.12 -3.15
C TYR A 316 15.18 10.68 -2.09
N GLU A 317 14.63 11.55 -1.26
CA GLU A 317 15.27 12.06 -0.07
C GLU A 317 14.37 11.73 1.12
N HIS A 318 14.96 11.19 2.17
CA HIS A 318 14.21 10.90 3.39
C HIS A 318 14.07 12.19 4.19
N GLU A 319 12.84 12.66 4.31
CA GLU A 319 12.49 13.84 5.09
C GLU A 319 11.63 13.41 6.29
N PRO A 320 11.95 13.82 7.53
CA PRO A 320 11.09 13.54 8.69
C PRO A 320 9.71 14.21 8.55
N PRO A 321 8.65 13.68 9.19
CA PRO A 321 7.36 14.37 9.21
C PRO A 321 7.47 15.68 9.99
N TRP A 322 6.61 16.63 9.64
CA TRP A 322 6.48 17.93 10.30
C TRP A 322 5.19 18.02 11.11
N GLU A 323 5.16 18.94 12.07
CA GLU A 323 3.98 19.18 12.90
C GLU A 323 2.80 19.63 12.02
N PRO A 324 1.65 18.91 12.06
CA PRO A 324 0.46 19.30 11.32
C PRO A 324 -0.11 20.62 11.83
N ALA A 325 -0.83 21.34 10.96
CA ALA A 325 -1.55 22.53 11.38
C ALA A 325 -2.56 22.19 12.50
N PRO A 326 -2.59 22.96 13.61
CA PRO A 326 -3.49 22.66 14.71
C PRO A 326 -4.94 22.87 14.31
N ILE A 327 -5.86 22.14 14.96
CA ILE A 327 -7.28 22.39 14.83
C ILE A 327 -7.61 23.74 15.47
N VAL A 328 -8.05 24.69 14.65
CA VAL A 328 -8.57 26.00 15.11
C VAL A 328 -10.10 25.98 15.18
N ASP A 329 -10.74 25.16 14.35
CA ASP A 329 -12.19 24.97 14.27
C ASP A 329 -12.50 23.49 14.01
N ASP A 330 -13.28 22.86 14.90
CA ASP A 330 -13.68 21.45 14.81
C ASP A 330 -15.03 21.24 14.09
N ALA A 331 -15.61 22.31 13.55
CA ALA A 331 -16.85 22.26 12.79
C ALA A 331 -16.69 21.43 11.51
N LEU A 332 -17.58 20.43 11.38
CA LEU A 332 -17.76 19.65 10.17
C LEU A 332 -18.68 20.41 9.22
N ASP A 333 -18.11 21.22 8.34
CA ASP A 333 -18.83 21.82 7.22
C ASP A 333 -19.16 20.75 6.17
N LEU A 334 -20.28 20.05 6.39
CA LEU A 334 -20.80 19.03 5.49
C LEU A 334 -21.87 19.61 4.57
N ASP A 335 -21.74 19.38 3.26
CA ASP A 335 -22.87 19.52 2.34
C ASP A 335 -23.79 18.30 2.54
N MET A 336 -24.97 18.53 3.15
CA MET A 336 -25.90 17.48 3.57
C MET A 336 -26.84 16.98 2.47
N ASP A 337 -26.88 17.67 1.32
CA ASP A 337 -27.86 17.46 0.25
C ASP A 337 -27.40 16.53 -0.89
N GLU A 338 -26.18 15.99 -0.86
CA GLU A 338 -25.64 15.11 -1.92
C GLU A 338 -25.53 13.63 -1.51
N ALA A 339 -25.72 12.74 -2.48
CA ALA A 339 -25.78 11.30 -2.27
C ALA A 339 -24.48 10.70 -1.70
N ASP A 340 -24.67 9.92 -0.63
CA ASP A 340 -23.64 9.25 0.14
C ASP A 340 -23.15 7.97 -0.57
N LEU A 341 -22.29 8.15 -1.59
CA LEU A 341 -21.66 7.04 -2.31
C LEU A 341 -20.68 6.29 -1.40
N ASP A 342 -20.76 4.96 -1.40
CA ASP A 342 -19.78 4.11 -0.72
C ASP A 342 -18.50 3.96 -1.59
N PRO A 343 -17.37 4.53 -1.18
CA PRO A 343 -16.10 4.40 -1.87
C PRO A 343 -15.54 2.99 -1.81
N ASP A 344 -15.94 2.15 -0.85
CA ASP A 344 -15.54 0.73 -0.82
C ASP A 344 -16.30 -0.09 -1.89
N GLU A 345 -17.40 0.47 -2.44
CA GLU A 345 -18.10 -0.03 -3.64
C GLU A 345 -17.55 0.58 -4.95
N ILE A 346 -16.69 1.60 -4.87
CA ILE A 346 -16.04 2.19 -6.04
C ILE A 346 -14.87 1.29 -6.45
N ASP A 347 -14.91 0.78 -7.68
CA ASP A 347 -13.78 0.07 -8.27
C ASP A 347 -12.62 1.05 -8.50
N TRP A 348 -11.72 1.13 -7.52
CA TRP A 348 -10.56 2.02 -7.51
C TRP A 348 -9.54 1.75 -8.64
N ASP A 349 -9.64 0.58 -9.27
CA ASP A 349 -8.82 0.18 -10.42
C ASP A 349 -9.42 0.63 -11.77
N VAL A 350 -10.59 1.28 -11.76
CA VAL A 350 -11.15 1.97 -12.92
C VAL A 350 -10.60 3.39 -12.93
N SER A 351 -9.69 3.65 -13.88
CA SER A 351 -9.21 5.00 -14.15
C SER A 351 -10.43 5.91 -14.39
N PRO A 352 -10.58 7.04 -13.66
CA PRO A 352 -11.67 7.99 -13.90
C PRO A 352 -11.54 8.70 -15.26
N TYR A 353 -10.49 8.37 -16.03
CA TYR A 353 -10.19 8.94 -17.35
C TYR A 353 -10.67 8.05 -18.50
N THR A 354 -11.53 7.06 -18.25
CA THR A 354 -12.35 6.43 -19.30
C THR A 354 -13.62 7.24 -19.49
N SER A 355 -13.47 8.40 -20.11
CA SER A 355 -14.53 9.13 -20.82
C SER A 355 -13.90 9.86 -21.99
#